data_AF-A0A7C5NC54-F1
#
_entry.id   AF-A0A7C5NC54-F1
#
_cell.length_a   1.000
_cell.length_b   1.000
_cell.length_c   1.000
_cell.angle_alpha   90.00
_cell.angle_beta   90.00
_cell.angle_gamma   90.00
#
_symmetry.space_group_name_H-M   'P 1'
#
loop_
_entity.id
_entity.type
_entity.pdbx_description
1 polymer ?
#
loop_
_entity_poly.entity_id
_entity_poly.type
_entity_poly.pdbx_seq_one_letter_code
_entity_poly.pdbx_strand_id
1 'polypeptide(L)' 'MQLYIKESYNELVNKVTWPTWPSLLASTRLVIIFSIMLAMVIFVMDFIAKQALTFIYDLNL' A
#
# COMPACT_ATOMS: atom_id res chain seq x y z
N MET A 1 32.73 14.48 -12.57
CA MET A 1 31.73 13.53 -12.04
C MET A 1 31.33 13.81 -10.59
N GLN A 2 32.25 14.11 -9.66
CA GLN A 2 31.92 14.38 -8.25
C GLN A 2 31.04 15.64 -8.04
N LEU A 3 31.25 16.71 -8.83
CA LEU A 3 30.43 17.93 -8.73
C LEU A 3 28.95 17.69 -9.07
N TYR A 4 28.66 16.83 -10.05
CA TYR A 4 27.30 16.60 -10.54
C TYR A 4 26.41 15.91 -9.50
N ILE A 5 26.99 14.96 -8.75
CA ILE A 5 26.28 14.28 -7.65
C ILE A 5 26.05 15.27 -6.50
N LYS A 6 27.01 16.17 -6.26
CA LYS A 6 26.93 17.18 -5.19
C LYS A 6 25.90 18.28 -5.52
N GLU A 7 25.80 18.68 -6.78
CA GLU A 7 24.78 19.61 -7.28
C GLU A 7 23.39 18.97 -7.31
N SER A 8 23.24 17.75 -7.84
CA SER A 8 21.97 17.00 -7.77
C SER A 8 21.49 16.80 -6.33
N TYR A 9 22.37 16.53 -5.38
CA TYR A 9 21.99 16.42 -3.96
C TYR A 9 21.51 17.77 -3.41
N ASN A 10 22.17 18.86 -3.76
CA ASN A 10 21.78 20.19 -3.33
C ASN A 10 20.45 20.64 -3.98
N GLU A 11 20.17 20.24 -5.21
CA GLU A 11 18.90 20.49 -5.91
C GLU A 11 17.74 19.66 -5.34
N LEU A 12 17.97 18.38 -5.05
CA LEU A 12 16.96 17.49 -4.46
C LEU A 12 16.55 17.90 -3.03
N VAL A 13 17.46 18.56 -2.30
CA VAL A 13 17.20 19.03 -0.94
C VAL A 13 16.59 20.44 -0.92
N ASN A 14 17.03 21.36 -1.79
CA ASN A 14 16.55 22.75 -1.79
C ASN A 14 15.37 23.02 -2.72
N LYS A 15 15.15 22.19 -3.74
CA LYS A 15 14.12 22.42 -4.78
C LYS A 15 12.99 21.39 -4.78
N VAL A 16 13.01 20.45 -3.85
CA VAL A 16 11.92 19.49 -3.65
C VAL A 16 11.35 19.73 -2.27
N THR A 17 10.06 20.05 -2.22
CA THR A 17 9.31 20.20 -0.97
C THR A 17 9.18 18.83 -0.30
N TRP A 18 10.27 18.34 0.31
CA TRP A 18 10.21 17.17 1.16
C TRP A 18 9.28 17.50 2.33
N PRO A 19 8.15 16.80 2.46
CA PRO A 19 7.25 17.05 3.55
C PRO A 19 7.97 16.64 4.85
N THR A 20 7.73 17.39 5.92
CA THR A 20 8.30 17.03 7.23
C THR A 20 7.83 15.63 7.63
N TRP A 21 8.67 14.86 8.32
CA TRP A 21 8.35 13.49 8.79
C TRP A 21 6.94 13.31 9.39
N PRO A 22 6.42 14.25 10.21
CA PRO A 22 5.06 14.16 10.73
C PRO A 22 3.98 14.25 9.64
N SER A 23 4.18 15.08 8.62
CA SER A 23 3.24 15.25 7.51
C SER A 23 3.25 14.05 6.56
N LEU A 24 4.41 13.42 6.34
CA LEU A 24 4.52 12.16 5.60
C LEU A 24 3.70 11.06 6.27
N LEU A 25 3.85 10.92 7.60
CA LEU A 25 3.12 9.92 8.38
C LEU A 25 1.61 10.24 8.45
N ALA A 26 1.23 11.52 8.45
CA ALA A 26 -0.17 11.92 8.39
C ALA A 26 -0.84 11.47 7.08
N SER A 27 -0.16 11.65 5.94
CA SER A 27 -0.63 11.17 4.63
C SER A 27 -0.74 9.64 4.59
N THR A 28 0.25 8.95 5.15
CA THR A 28 0.28 7.48 5.19
C THR A 28 -0.79 6.88 6.10
N ARG A 29 -1.23 7.59 7.14
CA ARG A 29 -2.29 7.12 8.04
C ARG A 29 -3.59 6.82 7.29
N LEU A 30 -3.97 7.67 6.34
CA LEU A 30 -5.17 7.48 5.54
C LEU A 30 -5.04 6.22 4.67
N VAL A 31 -3.87 6.03 4.05
CA VAL A 31 -3.56 4.84 3.24
C VAL A 31 -3.61 3.56 4.07
N ILE A 32 -3.08 3.56 5.30
CA ILE A 32 -3.13 2.38 6.19
C ILE A 32 -4.57 1.98 6.49
N ILE A 33 -5.45 2.94 6.81
CA ILE A 33 -6.87 2.68 7.06
C ILE A 33 -7.55 2.12 5.81
N PHE A 34 -7.22 2.68 4.64
CA PHE A 34 -7.75 2.20 3.37
C PHE A 34 -7.31 0.76 3.05
N SER A 35 -6.03 0.45 3.25
CA SER A 35 -5.49 -0.91 3.07
C SER A 35 -6.15 -1.94 3.98
N ILE A 36 -6.47 -1.56 5.23
CA ILE A 36 -7.19 -2.43 6.17
C ILE A 36 -8.62 -2.71 5.67
N MET A 37 -9.32 -1.68 5.20
CA MET A 37 -10.66 -1.84 4.63
C MET A 37 -10.63 -2.77 3.40
N LEU A 38 -9.65 -2.59 2.52
CA LEU A 38 -9.48 -3.41 1.31
C LEU A 38 -9.17 -4.88 1.67
N ALA A 39 -8.30 -5.10 2.65
CA ALA A 39 -8.01 -6.44 3.17
C ALA A 39 -9.26 -7.14 3.73
N MET A 40 -10.14 -6.41 4.42
CA MET A 40 -11.39 -6.97 4.94
C MET A 40 -12.33 -7.41 3.81
N VAL A 41 -12.42 -6.64 2.72
CA VAL A 41 -13.24 -7.01 1.55
C VAL A 41 -12.71 -8.27 0.87
N ILE A 42 -11.38 -8.35 0.66
CA ILE A 42 -10.74 -9.54 0.08
C ILE A 42 -11.00 -10.77 0.95
N PHE A 43 -10.89 -10.63 2.28
CA PHE A 43 -11.15 -11.72 3.21
C PHE A 43 -12.57 -12.29 3.09
N VAL A 44 -13.58 -11.43 2.91
CA VAL A 44 -14.96 -11.87 2.69
C VAL A 44 -15.09 -12.61 1.35
N MET A 45 -14.47 -12.10 0.28
CA MET A 45 -14.47 -12.78 -1.01
C MET A 45 -13.80 -14.15 -0.94
N ASP A 46 -12.64 -14.25 -0.27
CA ASP A 46 -11.94 -15.52 -0.08
C ASP A 46 -12.78 -16.53 0.72
N PHE A 47 -13.52 -16.06 1.73
CA PHE A 47 -14.42 -16.91 2.52
C PHE A 47 -15.56 -17.48 1.67
N ILE A 48 -16.21 -16.64 0.87
CA ILE A 48 -17.29 -17.07 -0.04
C ILE A 48 -16.76 -18.05 -1.08
N ALA A 49 -15.60 -17.76 -1.67
CA ALA A 49 -15.00 -18.63 -2.68
C ALA A 49 -14.67 -20.02 -2.12
N LYS A 50 -14.08 -20.08 -0.91
CA LYS A 50 -13.82 -21.36 -0.23
C LYS A 50 -15.10 -22.15 0.03
N GLN A 51 -16.13 -21.48 0.55
CA GLN A 51 -17.41 -22.12 0.83
C GLN A 51 -18.08 -22.66 -0.44
N ALA A 52 -18.02 -21.91 -1.55
CA ALA A 52 -18.56 -22.32 -2.84
C ALA A 52 -17.80 -23.52 -3.43
N LEU A 53 -16.46 -23.49 -3.37
CA LEU A 53 -15.63 -24.60 -3.86
C LEU A 53 -15.85 -25.87 -3.04
N THR A 54 -15.91 -25.76 -1.72
CA THR A 54 -16.22 -26.92 -0.86
C THR A 54 -17.57 -27.52 -1.21
N PHE A 55 -18.61 -26.70 -1.42
CA PHE A 55 -19.93 -27.20 -1.80
C PHE A 55 -19.93 -27.95 -3.14
N ILE A 56 -19.21 -27.43 -4.14
CA ILE A 56 -19.10 -28.09 -5.45
C ILE A 56 -18.33 -29.41 -5.35
N TYR A 57 -17.25 -29.44 -4.56
CA TYR A 57 -16.48 -30.66 -4.34
C TYR A 57 -17.26 -31.73 -3.58
N ASP A 58 -18.06 -31.34 -2.58
CA ASP A 58 -18.90 -32.27 -1.79
C ASP A 58 -20.05 -32.86 -2.62
N LEU A 59 -20.51 -32.14 -3.66
CA LEU A 59 -21.62 -32.56 -4.54
C LEU A 59 -21.19 -33.45 -5.72
N ASN A 60 -19.91 -33.45 -6.06
CA ASN A 60 -19.33 -34.22 -7.18
C ASN A 60 -18.58 -35.48 -6.69
N LEU A 61 -18.82 -35.88 -5.43
CA LEU A 61 -18.41 -37.17 -4.84
C LEU A 61 -19.64 -38.03 -4.57
#